data_AF-A0A2S9TJU8-F1
#
_entry.id   AF-A0A2S9TJU8-F1
#
_cell.length_a   1.000
_cell.length_b   1.000
_cell.length_c   1.000
_cell.angle_alpha   90.00
_cell.angle_beta   90.00
_cell.angle_gamma   90.00
#
_symmetry.space_group_name_H-M   'P 1'
#
loop_
_entity.id
_entity.type
_entity.pdbx_description
1 polymer ?
#
loop_
_entity_poly.entity_id
_entity_poly.type
_entity_poly.pdbx_seq_one_letter_code
_entity_poly.pdbx_strand_id
1 'polypeptide(L)'
;MSIKDDVNYIKNELSSEEKFLESFVKTERFFKKYKKLIFGLIILVIVGSIVFLVKNKLDEKNLYEANIALSSFLENGNQNSLNELKEKNKDLYEIALYLDAKNEFKNANINLKYLKDLLDFQVALLNSNQAELDLVSKKADFLLKDYAIFNQALILVNSKKYDEAREILSKISQDSRAFELATLLKHYLVTK
;
A
#
# COMPACT_ATOMS: atom_id res chain seq x y z
N MET A 1 -19.68 -4.92 73.06
CA MET A 1 -18.28 -4.72 72.66
C MET A 1 -17.43 -4.75 73.91
N SER A 2 -16.40 -5.58 73.94
CA SER A 2 -15.44 -5.59 75.05
C SER A 2 -14.53 -4.39 74.91
N ILE A 3 -14.04 -3.83 76.01
CA ILE A 3 -12.99 -2.80 76.01
C ILE A 3 -11.79 -3.23 75.14
N LYS A 4 -11.52 -4.54 75.05
CA LYS A 4 -10.50 -5.10 74.15
C LYS A 4 -10.79 -4.89 72.66
N ASP A 5 -12.05 -4.99 72.25
CA ASP A 5 -12.46 -4.81 70.85
C ASP A 5 -12.36 -3.33 70.46
N ASP A 6 -12.77 -2.43 71.35
CA ASP A 6 -12.70 -0.98 71.14
C ASP A 6 -11.23 -0.50 71.09
N VAL A 7 -10.36 -1.03 71.96
CA VAL A 7 -8.92 -0.72 71.96
C VAL A 7 -8.23 -1.25 70.69
N ASN A 8 -8.61 -2.44 70.21
CA ASN A 8 -8.07 -2.99 68.96
C ASN A 8 -8.56 -2.21 67.73
N TYR A 9 -9.82 -1.76 67.73
CA TYR A 9 -10.37 -0.91 66.68
C TYR A 9 -9.60 0.42 66.61
N ILE A 10 -9.43 1.11 67.74
CA ILE A 10 -8.67 2.37 67.82
C ILE A 10 -7.22 2.17 67.35
N LYS A 11 -6.57 1.06 67.73
CA LYS A 11 -5.20 0.74 67.30
C LYS A 11 -5.09 0.49 65.79
N ASN A 12 -6.10 -0.13 65.19
CA ASN A 12 -6.13 -0.40 63.76
C ASN A 12 -6.43 0.86 62.93
N GLU A 13 -7.32 1.74 63.41
CA GLU A 13 -7.56 3.05 62.81
C GLU A 13 -6.28 3.90 62.85
N LEU A 14 -5.64 4.02 64.02
CA LEU A 14 -4.37 4.75 64.18
C LEU A 14 -3.26 4.18 63.28
N SER A 15 -3.13 2.86 63.15
CA SER A 15 -2.16 2.24 62.25
C SER A 15 -2.47 2.46 60.77
N SER A 16 -3.75 2.56 60.41
CA SER A 16 -4.19 2.85 59.05
C SER A 16 -3.94 4.30 58.68
N GLU A 17 -4.16 5.23 59.62
CA GLU A 17 -3.81 6.64 59.50
C GLU A 17 -2.29 6.84 59.39
N GLU A 18 -1.48 6.16 60.21
CA GLU A 18 -0.02 6.21 60.10
C GLU A 18 0.48 5.70 58.74
N LYS A 19 -0.05 4.58 58.24
CA LYS A 19 0.28 4.06 56.91
C LYS A 19 -0.17 5.00 55.79
N PHE A 20 -1.29 5.68 55.98
CA PHE A 20 -1.77 6.70 55.05
C PHE A 20 -0.81 7.89 55.00
N LEU A 21 -0.39 8.40 56.16
CA LEU A 21 0.59 9.48 56.27
C LEU A 21 1.97 9.08 55.72
N GLU A 22 2.43 7.86 56.00
CA GLU A 22 3.68 7.33 55.45
C GLU A 22 3.63 7.24 53.92
N SER A 23 2.49 6.79 53.37
CA SER A 23 2.27 6.72 51.92
C SER A 23 2.20 8.10 51.28
N PHE A 24 1.62 9.08 51.97
CA PHE A 24 1.60 10.48 51.54
C PHE A 24 3.02 11.06 51.45
N VAL A 25 3.83 10.88 52.51
CA VAL A 25 5.22 11.35 52.56
C VAL A 25 6.09 10.66 51.50
N LYS A 26 5.91 9.35 51.26
CA LYS A 26 6.60 8.62 50.19
C LYS A 26 6.24 9.17 48.81
N THR A 27 4.96 9.44 48.57
CA THR A 27 4.47 10.00 47.30
C THR A 27 5.00 11.42 47.08
N GLU A 28 5.01 12.25 48.11
CA GLU A 28 5.56 13.60 48.05
C GLU A 28 7.06 13.57 47.69
N ARG A 29 7.84 12.70 48.36
CA ARG A 29 9.27 12.55 48.10
C ARG A 29 9.54 12.02 46.68
N PHE A 30 8.72 11.08 46.21
CA PHE A 30 8.77 10.58 44.83
C PHE A 30 8.47 11.70 43.82
N PHE A 31 7.37 12.44 44.02
CA PHE A 31 6.98 13.54 43.14
C PHE A 31 8.04 14.64 43.11
N LYS A 32 8.59 15.04 44.27
CA LYS A 32 9.69 16.02 44.34
C LYS A 32 10.95 15.53 43.61
N LYS A 33 11.31 14.25 43.74
CA LYS A 33 12.48 13.65 43.08
C LYS A 33 12.33 13.59 41.56
N TYR A 34 11.15 13.22 41.07
CA TYR A 34 10.89 12.99 39.64
C TYR A 34 10.08 14.10 38.97
N LYS A 35 9.84 15.23 39.65
CA LYS A 35 9.00 16.35 39.19
C LYS A 35 9.27 16.72 37.73
N LYS A 36 10.55 16.90 37.37
CA LYS A 36 10.96 17.26 36.00
C LYS A 36 10.59 16.19 34.97
N LEU A 37 10.76 14.89 35.29
CA LEU A 37 10.38 13.79 34.40
C LEU A 37 8.87 13.69 34.23
N ILE A 38 8.11 13.86 35.32
CA ILE A 38 6.64 13.84 35.30
C ILE A 38 6.11 14.98 34.43
N PHE A 39 6.60 16.22 34.61
CA PHE A 39 6.23 17.33 33.75
C PHE A 39 6.67 17.14 32.30
N GLY A 40 7.86 16.58 32.06
CA GLY A 40 8.32 16.24 30.72
C GLY A 40 7.39 15.25 30.00
N LEU A 41 6.93 14.22 30.72
CA LEU A 41 5.99 13.23 30.19
C LEU A 41 4.60 13.84 29.91
N ILE A 42 4.10 14.70 30.81
CA ILE A 42 2.83 15.42 30.59
C ILE A 42 2.93 16.31 29.34
N ILE A 43 4.02 17.06 29.20
CA ILE A 43 4.24 17.91 28.01
C ILE A 43 4.30 17.07 26.74
N LEU A 44 5.01 15.93 26.77
CA LEU A 44 5.09 15.01 25.63
C LEU A 44 3.71 14.50 25.21
N VAL A 45 2.86 14.11 26.17
CA VAL A 45 1.50 13.65 25.91
C VAL A 45 0.65 14.76 25.28
N ILE A 46 0.69 15.97 25.85
CA ILE A 46 -0.06 17.13 25.33
C ILE A 46 0.39 17.46 23.90
N VAL A 47 1.69 17.59 23.66
CA VAL A 47 2.24 17.88 22.34
C VAL A 47 1.89 16.77 21.34
N GLY A 48 2.04 15.50 21.74
CA GLY A 48 1.68 14.35 20.93
C GLY A 48 0.21 14.34 20.53
N SER A 49 -0.70 14.64 21.47
CA SER A 49 -2.13 14.77 21.19
C SER A 49 -2.44 15.90 20.21
N ILE A 50 -1.82 17.07 20.38
CA ILE A 50 -2.01 18.21 19.45
C ILE A 50 -1.53 17.85 18.04
N VAL A 51 -0.32 17.28 17.93
CA VAL A 51 0.23 16.83 16.64
C VAL A 51 -0.69 15.82 15.98
N PHE A 52 -1.20 14.85 16.74
CA PHE A 52 -2.12 13.85 16.23
C PHE A 52 -3.43 14.46 15.70
N LEU A 53 -4.05 15.36 16.45
CA LEU A 53 -5.31 16.01 16.05
C LEU A 53 -5.13 16.90 14.80
N VAL A 54 -4.05 17.68 14.74
CA VAL A 54 -3.74 18.51 13.57
C VAL A 54 -3.47 17.64 12.35
N LYS A 55 -2.66 16.59 12.52
CA LYS A 55 -2.34 15.66 11.43
C LYS A 55 -3.61 14.99 10.88
N ASN A 56 -4.49 14.49 11.74
CA ASN A 56 -5.72 13.83 11.28
C ASN A 56 -6.61 14.77 10.45
N LYS A 57 -6.77 16.03 10.88
CA LYS A 57 -7.51 17.03 10.11
C LYS A 57 -6.85 17.37 8.78
N LEU A 58 -5.52 17.44 8.75
CA LEU A 58 -4.78 17.71 7.53
C LEU A 58 -4.86 16.53 6.56
N ASP A 59 -4.78 15.30 7.06
CA ASP A 59 -4.88 14.07 6.26
C ASP A 59 -6.28 13.94 5.63
N GLU A 60 -7.36 14.22 6.38
CA GLU A 60 -8.74 14.25 5.85
C GLU A 60 -8.89 15.31 4.74
N LYS A 61 -8.37 16.52 4.97
CA LYS A 61 -8.38 17.60 3.99
C LYS A 61 -7.59 17.22 2.73
N ASN A 62 -6.39 16.68 2.90
CA ASN A 62 -5.54 16.25 1.80
C ASN A 62 -6.21 15.14 0.98
N LEU A 63 -6.92 14.21 1.62
CA LEU A 63 -7.66 13.15 0.93
C LEU A 63 -8.78 13.73 0.06
N TYR A 64 -9.55 14.68 0.60
CA TYR A 64 -10.62 15.35 -0.16
C TYR A 64 -10.06 16.14 -1.35
N GLU A 65 -9.07 16.98 -1.11
CA GLU A 65 -8.44 17.82 -2.15
C GLU A 65 -7.72 16.97 -3.20
N ALA A 66 -7.07 15.87 -2.81
CA ALA A 66 -6.47 14.92 -3.76
C ALA A 66 -7.50 14.28 -4.69
N ASN A 67 -8.70 13.93 -4.20
CA ASN A 67 -9.75 13.39 -5.08
C ASN A 67 -10.25 14.43 -6.08
N ILE A 68 -10.43 15.69 -5.64
CA ILE A 68 -10.79 16.79 -6.55
C ILE A 68 -9.70 16.99 -7.61
N ALA A 69 -8.44 17.01 -7.19
CA ALA A 69 -7.30 17.17 -8.09
C ALA A 69 -7.22 16.02 -9.12
N LEU A 70 -7.47 14.77 -8.69
CA LEU A 70 -7.55 13.60 -9.56
C LEU A 70 -8.68 13.75 -10.59
N SER A 71 -9.91 14.05 -10.16
CA SER A 71 -11.05 14.27 -11.07
C SER A 71 -10.75 15.39 -12.07
N SER A 72 -10.22 16.52 -11.60
CA SER A 72 -9.86 17.65 -12.44
C SER A 72 -8.82 17.28 -13.50
N PHE A 73 -7.80 16.49 -13.13
CA PHE A 73 -6.80 16.00 -14.07
C PHE A 73 -7.39 15.03 -15.10
N LEU A 74 -8.18 14.04 -14.66
CA LEU A 74 -8.74 13.02 -15.56
C LEU A 74 -9.80 13.57 -16.53
N GLU A 75 -10.56 14.59 -16.13
CA GLU A 75 -11.59 15.19 -16.97
C GLU A 75 -11.04 16.23 -17.95
N ASN A 76 -10.07 17.04 -17.53
CA ASN A 76 -9.65 18.24 -18.27
C ASN A 76 -8.16 18.26 -18.64
N GLY A 77 -7.38 17.25 -18.25
CA GLY A 77 -5.93 17.21 -18.48
C GLY A 77 -5.16 18.30 -17.72
N ASN A 78 -5.71 18.82 -16.62
CA ASN A 78 -5.13 19.94 -15.88
C ASN A 78 -3.83 19.52 -15.15
N GLN A 79 -2.68 19.93 -15.71
CA GLN A 79 -1.36 19.60 -15.15
C GLN A 79 -1.09 20.22 -13.78
N ASN A 80 -1.75 21.34 -13.44
CA ASN A 80 -1.61 21.93 -12.10
C ASN A 80 -2.25 21.02 -11.05
N SER A 81 -3.39 20.41 -11.37
CA SER A 81 -4.05 19.42 -10.50
C SER A 81 -3.17 18.19 -10.29
N LEU A 82 -2.39 17.79 -11.30
CA LEU A 82 -1.44 16.68 -11.17
C LEU A 82 -0.29 16.99 -10.19
N ASN A 83 0.22 18.22 -10.18
CA ASN A 83 1.24 18.65 -9.21
C ASN A 83 0.67 18.71 -7.79
N GLU A 84 -0.54 19.24 -7.63
CA GLU A 84 -1.25 19.27 -6.35
C GLU A 84 -1.47 17.85 -5.80
N LEU A 85 -1.85 16.91 -6.68
CA LEU A 85 -2.02 15.51 -6.33
C LEU A 85 -0.73 14.88 -5.80
N LYS A 86 0.41 15.19 -6.43
CA LYS A 86 1.73 14.68 -6.01
C LYS A 86 2.10 15.10 -4.59
N GLU A 87 1.76 16.33 -4.20
CA GLU A 87 2.03 16.86 -2.86
C GLU A 87 1.08 16.29 -1.80
N LYS A 88 -0.20 16.11 -2.16
CA LYS A 88 -1.24 15.69 -1.21
C LYS A 88 -1.35 14.18 -1.05
N ASN A 89 -1.17 13.42 -2.13
CA ASN A 89 -1.28 11.96 -2.13
C ASN A 89 -0.46 11.34 -3.27
N LYS A 90 0.73 10.83 -2.93
CA LYS A 90 1.65 10.20 -3.88
C LYS A 90 1.05 8.97 -4.58
N ASP A 91 0.29 8.14 -3.88
CA ASP A 91 -0.27 6.92 -4.45
C ASP A 91 -1.33 7.25 -5.51
N LEU A 92 -2.22 8.22 -5.21
CA LEU A 92 -3.19 8.71 -6.18
C LEU A 92 -2.52 9.40 -7.38
N TYR A 93 -1.41 10.10 -7.16
CA TYR A 93 -0.61 10.67 -8.25
C TYR A 93 -0.08 9.58 -9.18
N GLU A 94 0.47 8.49 -8.65
CA GLU A 94 0.94 7.37 -9.48
C GLU A 94 -0.21 6.66 -10.19
N ILE A 95 -1.39 6.56 -9.56
CA ILE A 95 -2.61 6.06 -10.22
C ILE A 95 -3.03 6.99 -11.36
N ALA A 96 -2.98 8.31 -11.17
CA ALA A 96 -3.31 9.29 -12.22
C ALA A 96 -2.38 9.13 -13.44
N LEU A 97 -1.07 8.99 -13.20
CA LEU A 97 -0.09 8.73 -14.26
C LEU A 97 -0.38 7.41 -14.99
N TYR A 98 -0.74 6.36 -14.25
CA TYR A 98 -1.13 5.08 -14.85
C TYR A 98 -2.37 5.22 -15.75
N LEU A 99 -3.42 5.90 -15.27
CA LEU A 99 -4.66 6.08 -16.02
C LEU A 99 -4.46 6.91 -17.30
N ASP A 100 -3.69 7.99 -17.21
CA ASP A 100 -3.31 8.81 -18.35
C ASP A 100 -2.52 8.00 -19.39
N ALA A 101 -1.50 7.28 -18.93
CA ALA A 101 -0.65 6.47 -19.79
C ALA A 101 -1.38 5.29 -20.43
N LYS A 102 -2.32 4.69 -19.70
CA LYS A 102 -3.20 3.64 -20.21
C LYS A 102 -4.08 4.14 -21.36
N ASN A 103 -4.63 5.36 -21.24
CA ASN A 103 -5.51 5.94 -22.26
C ASN A 103 -4.72 6.34 -23.52
N GLU A 104 -3.50 6.84 -23.35
CA GLU A 104 -2.62 7.21 -24.47
C GLU A 104 -1.73 6.06 -24.97
N PHE A 105 -1.85 4.87 -24.38
CA PHE A 105 -1.04 3.70 -24.72
C PHE A 105 0.47 3.94 -24.65
N LYS A 106 0.91 4.78 -23.70
CA LYS A 106 2.31 5.16 -23.50
C LYS A 106 2.85 4.55 -22.20
N ASN A 107 4.18 4.56 -22.08
CA ASN A 107 4.83 4.21 -20.83
C ASN A 107 4.70 5.33 -19.79
N ALA A 108 4.59 4.96 -18.52
CA ALA A 108 4.70 5.88 -17.39
C ALA A 108 5.70 5.37 -16.36
N ASN A 109 6.36 6.33 -15.70
CA ASN A 109 7.27 6.05 -14.59
C ASN A 109 6.48 6.04 -13.28
N ILE A 110 6.02 4.86 -12.88
CA ILE A 110 5.28 4.61 -11.63
C ILE A 110 5.97 3.50 -10.83
N ASN A 111 5.89 3.59 -9.50
CA ASN A 111 6.48 2.65 -8.56
C ASN A 111 5.47 1.60 -8.07
N LEU A 112 4.19 1.76 -8.39
CA LEU A 112 3.13 0.77 -8.15
C LEU A 112 3.35 -0.49 -9.01
N LYS A 113 4.12 -1.46 -8.48
CA LYS A 113 4.55 -2.70 -9.16
C LYS A 113 3.49 -3.32 -10.06
N TYR A 114 2.31 -3.65 -9.52
CA TYR A 114 1.27 -4.33 -10.29
C TYR A 114 0.70 -3.46 -11.43
N LEU A 115 0.53 -2.16 -11.22
CA LEU A 115 0.08 -1.25 -12.27
C LEU A 115 1.16 -1.04 -13.33
N LYS A 116 2.44 -0.98 -12.93
CA LYS A 116 3.56 -0.89 -13.87
C LYS A 116 3.63 -2.12 -14.75
N ASP A 117 3.50 -3.32 -14.17
CA ASP A 117 3.55 -4.57 -14.92
C ASP A 117 2.39 -4.70 -15.91
N LEU A 118 1.18 -4.26 -15.52
CA LEU A 118 0.03 -4.20 -16.42
C LEU A 118 0.23 -3.21 -17.56
N LEU A 119 0.77 -2.03 -17.28
CA LEU A 119 1.04 -1.01 -18.29
C LEU A 119 2.13 -1.48 -19.27
N ASP A 120 3.22 -2.07 -18.77
CA ASP A 120 4.29 -2.65 -19.60
C ASP A 120 3.73 -3.71 -20.55
N PHE A 121 2.92 -4.61 -20.02
CA PHE A 121 2.25 -5.64 -20.81
C PHE A 121 1.36 -5.03 -21.90
N GLN A 122 0.54 -4.04 -21.55
CA GLN A 122 -0.38 -3.40 -22.48
C GLN A 122 0.36 -2.68 -23.61
N VAL A 123 1.40 -1.92 -23.28
CA VAL A 123 2.23 -1.19 -24.27
C VAL A 123 2.95 -2.18 -25.18
N ALA A 124 3.55 -3.23 -24.63
CA ALA A 124 4.24 -4.27 -25.39
C ALA A 124 3.29 -5.00 -26.36
N LEU A 125 2.06 -5.28 -25.91
CA LEU A 125 1.02 -5.90 -26.73
C LEU A 125 0.62 -5.01 -27.91
N LEU A 126 0.33 -3.74 -27.66
CA LEU A 126 -0.11 -2.78 -28.68
C LEU A 126 0.97 -2.52 -29.73
N ASN A 127 2.23 -2.42 -29.27
CA ASN A 127 3.36 -2.25 -30.16
C ASN A 127 3.78 -3.54 -30.86
N SER A 128 3.12 -4.67 -30.58
CA SER A 128 3.53 -6.00 -31.05
C SER A 128 5.02 -6.28 -30.82
N ASN A 129 5.55 -5.80 -29.69
CA ASN A 129 6.98 -5.86 -29.38
C ASN A 129 7.30 -7.18 -28.66
N GLN A 130 7.83 -8.14 -29.41
CA GLN A 130 8.15 -9.47 -28.88
C GLN A 130 9.19 -9.43 -27.73
N ALA A 131 10.16 -8.51 -27.79
CA ALA A 131 11.21 -8.39 -26.77
C ALA A 131 10.65 -7.83 -25.46
N GLU A 132 9.76 -6.83 -25.52
CA GLU A 132 9.10 -6.31 -24.32
C GLU A 132 8.16 -7.34 -23.70
N LEU A 133 7.41 -8.09 -24.51
CA LEU A 133 6.58 -9.19 -24.02
C LEU A 133 7.42 -10.29 -23.35
N ASP A 134 8.66 -10.53 -23.81
CA ASP A 134 9.59 -11.49 -23.21
C ASP A 134 10.06 -11.03 -21.83
N LEU A 135 10.35 -9.74 -21.70
CA LEU A 135 10.73 -9.15 -20.42
C LEU A 135 9.57 -9.24 -19.41
N VAL A 136 8.35 -8.96 -19.87
CA VAL A 136 7.15 -9.04 -19.03
C VAL A 136 6.84 -10.48 -18.62
N SER A 137 6.97 -11.46 -19.51
CA SER A 137 6.67 -12.87 -19.19
C SER A 137 7.64 -13.50 -18.20
N LYS A 138 8.87 -12.97 -18.10
CA LYS A 138 9.90 -13.42 -17.15
C LYS A 138 9.71 -12.89 -15.73
N LYS A 139 8.81 -11.92 -15.51
CA LYS A 139 8.49 -11.41 -14.18
C LYS A 139 7.75 -12.49 -13.38
N ALA A 140 8.41 -13.06 -12.37
CA ALA A 140 7.91 -14.22 -11.63
C ALA A 140 6.50 -14.02 -11.03
N ASP A 141 6.26 -12.84 -10.46
CA ASP A 141 5.01 -12.48 -9.78
C ASP A 141 3.95 -11.85 -10.69
N PHE A 142 4.22 -11.75 -12.00
CA PHE A 142 3.28 -11.10 -12.91
C PHE A 142 2.09 -11.99 -13.23
N LEU A 143 0.88 -11.49 -12.92
CA LEU A 143 -0.37 -12.24 -13.04
C LEU A 143 -0.71 -12.66 -14.47
N LEU A 144 -0.26 -11.91 -15.48
CA LEU A 144 -0.57 -12.18 -16.89
C LEU A 144 0.65 -12.68 -17.68
N LYS A 145 1.65 -13.24 -17.01
CA LYS A 145 2.89 -13.70 -17.67
C LYS A 145 2.65 -14.71 -18.80
N ASP A 146 1.73 -15.65 -18.62
CA ASP A 146 1.43 -16.66 -19.64
C ASP A 146 0.63 -16.08 -20.81
N TYR A 147 -0.17 -15.03 -20.55
CA TYR A 147 -0.80 -14.27 -21.63
C TYR A 147 0.23 -13.46 -22.43
N ALA A 148 1.32 -13.00 -21.81
CA ALA A 148 2.44 -12.42 -22.54
C ALA A 148 3.10 -13.45 -23.47
N ILE A 149 3.36 -14.66 -22.98
CA ILE A 149 3.87 -15.78 -23.81
C ILE A 149 2.92 -16.09 -24.97
N PHE A 150 1.62 -16.16 -24.69
CA PHE A 150 0.61 -16.41 -25.72
C PHE A 150 0.62 -15.33 -26.82
N ASN A 151 0.71 -14.06 -26.45
CA ASN A 151 0.75 -12.96 -27.41
C ASN A 151 2.07 -12.92 -28.21
N GLN A 152 3.20 -13.32 -27.62
CA GLN A 152 4.44 -13.52 -28.38
C GLN A 152 4.24 -14.56 -29.49
N ALA A 153 3.61 -15.68 -29.18
CA ALA A 153 3.30 -16.69 -30.18
C ALA A 153 2.38 -16.15 -31.28
N LEU A 154 1.33 -15.38 -30.93
CA LEU A 154 0.47 -14.75 -31.93
C LEU A 154 1.24 -13.83 -32.91
N ILE A 155 2.20 -13.05 -32.41
CA ILE A 155 3.05 -12.21 -33.26
C ILE A 155 3.89 -13.05 -34.22
N LEU A 156 4.45 -14.18 -33.74
CA LEU A 156 5.21 -15.13 -34.57
C LEU A 156 4.32 -15.79 -35.63
N VAL A 157 3.08 -16.17 -35.27
CA VAL A 157 2.10 -16.72 -36.21
C VAL A 157 1.77 -15.71 -37.31
N ASN A 158 1.55 -14.44 -36.97
CA ASN A 158 1.33 -13.37 -37.94
C ASN A 158 2.54 -13.18 -38.87
N SER A 159 3.74 -13.45 -38.36
CA SER A 159 5.00 -13.42 -39.11
C SER A 159 5.31 -14.74 -39.85
N LYS A 160 4.37 -15.69 -39.88
CA LYS A 160 4.50 -17.04 -40.48
C LYS A 160 5.59 -17.93 -39.88
N LYS A 161 6.05 -17.62 -38.67
CA LYS A 161 7.05 -18.41 -37.93
C LYS A 161 6.37 -19.45 -37.05
N TYR A 162 5.74 -20.44 -37.68
CA TYR A 162 4.85 -21.38 -36.99
C TYR A 162 5.59 -22.32 -36.03
N ASP A 163 6.81 -22.75 -36.37
CA ASP A 163 7.63 -23.60 -35.50
C ASP A 163 8.00 -22.89 -34.20
N GLU A 164 8.58 -21.68 -34.32
CA GLU A 164 8.92 -20.83 -33.18
C GLU A 164 7.66 -20.53 -32.32
N ALA A 165 6.51 -20.28 -32.95
CA ALA A 165 5.27 -20.04 -32.23
C ALA A 165 4.84 -21.27 -31.39
N ARG A 166 4.94 -22.49 -31.94
CA ARG A 166 4.63 -23.73 -31.21
C ARG A 166 5.57 -23.96 -30.02
N GLU A 167 6.85 -23.65 -30.19
CA GLU A 167 7.84 -23.72 -29.10
C GLU A 167 7.50 -22.73 -27.98
N ILE A 168 7.16 -21.48 -28.32
CA ILE A 168 6.76 -20.47 -27.34
C ILE A 168 5.49 -20.89 -26.59
N LEU A 169 4.47 -21.40 -27.29
CA LEU A 169 3.23 -21.89 -26.66
C LEU A 169 3.45 -23.08 -25.73
N SER A 170 4.52 -23.84 -25.91
CA SER A 170 4.87 -24.97 -25.06
C SER A 170 5.47 -24.53 -23.71
N LYS A 171 5.83 -23.25 -23.57
CA LYS A 171 6.31 -22.66 -22.30
C LYS A 171 5.15 -22.28 -21.35
N ILE A 172 3.91 -22.26 -21.83
CA ILE A 172 2.73 -21.96 -21.02
C ILE A 172 2.43 -23.17 -20.14
N SER A 173 2.35 -22.94 -18.83
CA SER A 173 2.08 -23.99 -17.85
C SER A 173 0.65 -24.54 -17.97
N GLN A 174 0.46 -25.81 -17.63
CA GLN A 174 -0.84 -26.49 -17.72
C GLN A 174 -1.86 -25.99 -16.71
N ASP A 175 -1.40 -25.44 -15.58
CA ASP A 175 -2.24 -24.81 -14.55
C ASP A 175 -2.64 -23.37 -14.90
N SER A 176 -2.15 -22.84 -16.02
CA SER A 176 -2.43 -21.48 -16.47
C SER A 176 -3.84 -21.32 -17.03
N ARG A 177 -4.46 -20.16 -16.77
CA ARG A 177 -5.71 -19.75 -17.44
C ARG A 177 -5.53 -19.53 -18.94
N ALA A 178 -4.30 -19.38 -19.43
CA ALA A 178 -4.00 -19.26 -20.86
C ALA A 178 -3.80 -20.61 -21.56
N PHE A 179 -3.78 -21.73 -20.83
CA PHE A 179 -3.40 -23.04 -21.37
C PHE A 179 -4.37 -23.57 -22.43
N GLU A 180 -5.67 -23.42 -22.22
CA GLU A 180 -6.69 -23.83 -23.20
C GLU A 180 -6.55 -23.05 -24.50
N LEU A 181 -6.35 -21.73 -24.41
CA LEU A 181 -6.09 -20.87 -25.57
C LEU A 181 -4.82 -21.29 -26.32
N ALA A 182 -3.75 -21.58 -25.59
CA ALA A 182 -2.50 -22.06 -26.16
C ALA A 182 -2.66 -23.39 -26.89
N THR A 183 -3.47 -24.29 -26.35
CA THR A 183 -3.76 -25.60 -26.95
C THR A 183 -4.55 -25.46 -28.24
N LEU A 184 -5.60 -24.63 -28.25
CA LEU A 184 -6.38 -24.32 -29.44
C LEU A 184 -5.49 -23.73 -30.55
N LEU A 185 -4.63 -22.78 -30.20
CA LEU A 185 -3.71 -22.19 -31.18
C LEU A 185 -2.70 -23.22 -31.70
N LYS A 186 -2.10 -24.05 -30.83
CA LYS A 186 -1.21 -25.13 -31.27
C LYS A 186 -1.88 -26.08 -32.26
N HIS A 187 -3.14 -26.47 -32.02
CA HIS A 187 -3.89 -27.32 -32.96
C HIS A 187 -4.09 -26.65 -34.31
N TYR A 188 -4.46 -25.36 -34.32
CA TYR A 188 -4.57 -24.60 -35.57
C TYR A 188 -3.25 -24.60 -36.35
N LEU A 189 -2.11 -24.43 -35.66
CA LEU A 189 -0.78 -24.39 -36.29
C LEU A 189 -0.31 -25.72 -36.85
N VAL A 190 -0.91 -26.86 -36.48
CA VAL A 190 -0.62 -28.15 -37.13
C VAL A 190 -1.11 -28.18 -38.58
N THR A 191 -2.11 -27.35 -38.91
CA THR A 191 -2.70 -27.28 -40.26
C THR A 191 -2.00 -26.27 -41.19
N LYS A 192 -0.92 -25.61 -40.72
CA LYS A 192 -0.18 -24.57 -41.43
C LYS A 192 1.22 -25.04 -41.77
#